data_AF-A0A956E7S6-F1
#
_entry.id   AF-A0A956E7S6-F1
#
_cell.length_a   1.000
_cell.length_b   1.000
_cell.length_c   1.000
_cell.angle_alpha   90.00
_cell.angle_beta   90.00
_cell.angle_gamma   90.00
#
_symmetry.space_group_name_H-M   'P 1'
#
loop_
_entity.id
_entity.type
_entity.pdbx_description
1 polymer ?
#
loop_
_entity_poly.entity_id
_entity_poly.type
_entity_poly.pdbx_seq_one_letter_code
_entity_poly.pdbx_strand_id
1 'polypeptide(L)' 'MDPLEADDIKRSRETPPAEKLRQALELMDAGFRLQRAKLRARYPNASEDELEARFFAWLCREE' A
#
# COMPACT_ATOMS: atom_id res chain seq x y z
N MET A 1 -19.84 17.05 -13.78
CA MET A 1 -18.43 16.76 -13.49
C MET A 1 -17.89 18.03 -12.86
N ASP A 2 -17.43 17.95 -11.61
CA ASP A 2 -16.74 19.05 -10.94
C ASP A 2 -15.43 19.36 -11.71
N PRO A 3 -15.04 20.63 -11.88
CA PRO A 3 -13.70 21.02 -12.35
C PRO A 3 -12.54 20.17 -11.81
N LEU A 4 -12.59 19.78 -10.53
CA LEU A 4 -11.55 18.94 -9.90
C LEU A 4 -11.56 17.51 -10.46
N GLU A 5 -12.74 16.91 -10.62
CA GLU A 5 -12.88 15.57 -11.22
C GLU A 5 -12.42 15.55 -12.69
N ALA A 6 -12.70 16.62 -13.43
CA ALA A 6 -12.29 16.75 -14.83
C ALA A 6 -10.76 16.81 -14.98
N ASP A 7 -10.08 17.53 -14.09
CA ASP A 7 -8.63 17.66 -14.05
C ASP A 7 -7.96 16.34 -13.67
N ASP A 8 -8.50 15.61 -12.68
CA ASP A 8 -8.00 14.30 -12.29
C ASP A 8 -8.08 13.26 -13.42
N ILE A 9 -9.19 13.26 -14.17
CA ILE A 9 -9.36 12.38 -15.33
C ILE A 9 -8.36 12.75 -16.42
N LYS A 10 -8.17 14.05 -16.71
CA LYS A 10 -7.21 14.51 -17.71
C LYS A 10 -5.78 14.12 -17.33
N ARG A 11 -5.36 14.42 -16.10
CA ARG A 11 -4.05 14.05 -15.56
C ARG A 11 -3.83 12.54 -15.62
N SER A 12 -4.83 11.75 -15.25
CA SER A 12 -4.76 10.29 -15.36
C SER A 12 -4.54 9.85 -16.81
N ARG A 13 -5.18 10.45 -17.81
CA ARG A 13 -5.00 10.09 -19.22
C ARG A 13 -3.63 10.51 -19.78
N GLU A 14 -3.08 11.62 -19.30
CA GLU A 14 -1.79 12.15 -19.73
C GLU A 14 -0.59 11.51 -19.00
N THR A 15 -0.81 10.91 -17.83
CA THR A 15 0.25 10.24 -17.07
C THR A 15 0.76 9.01 -17.84
N PRO A 16 2.06 8.93 -18.17
CA PRO A 16 2.64 7.79 -18.86
C PRO A 16 2.42 6.47 -18.07
N PRO A 17 2.23 5.33 -18.75
CA PRO A 17 2.03 4.05 -18.07
C PRO A 17 3.17 3.68 -17.10
N ALA A 18 4.42 3.98 -17.45
CA ALA A 18 5.57 3.74 -16.58
C ALA A 18 5.51 4.57 -15.28
N GLU A 19 5.03 5.81 -15.38
CA GLU A 19 4.88 6.71 -14.25
C GLU A 19 3.75 6.26 -13.33
N LYS A 20 2.63 5.79 -13.89
CA LYS A 20 1.56 5.14 -13.11
C LYS A 20 2.06 3.91 -12.37
N LEU A 21 2.87 3.07 -13.03
CA LEU A 21 3.45 1.89 -12.40
C LEU A 21 4.35 2.29 -11.23
N ARG A 22 5.23 3.29 -11.42
CA ARG A 22 6.09 3.80 -10.35
C ARG A 22 5.27 4.27 -9.15
N GLN A 23 4.24 5.08 -9.37
CA GLN A 23 3.35 5.57 -8.31
C GLN A 23 2.63 4.43 -7.59
N ALA A 24 2.17 3.41 -8.32
CA ALA A 24 1.51 2.24 -7.73
C ALA A 24 2.47 1.45 -6.82
N LEU A 25 3.72 1.23 -7.26
CA LEU A 25 4.74 0.54 -6.46
C LEU A 25 5.09 1.34 -5.20
N GLU A 26 5.18 2.66 -5.29
CA GLU A 26 5.43 3.53 -4.13
C GLU A 26 4.29 3.46 -3.11
N LEU A 27 3.04 3.46 -3.58
CA LEU A 27 1.89 3.31 -2.70
C LEU A 27 1.85 1.94 -2.03
N MET A 28 2.21 0.87 -2.75
CA MET A 28 2.32 -0.49 -2.18
C MET A 28 3.39 -0.56 -1.08
N ASP A 29 4.59 -0.02 -1.31
CA ASP A 29 5.66 0.04 -0.31
C ASP A 29 5.23 0.81 0.94
N ALA A 30 4.57 1.97 0.77
CA ALA A 30 3.99 2.72 1.88
C ALA A 30 2.96 1.89 2.68
N GLY A 31 2.08 1.17 1.97
CA GLY A 31 1.09 0.27 2.57
C GLY A 31 1.72 -0.88 3.38
N PHE A 32 2.78 -1.50 2.85
CA PHE A 32 3.50 -2.57 3.55
C PHE A 32 4.18 -2.07 4.84
N ARG A 33 4.81 -0.89 4.79
CA ARG A 33 5.41 -0.27 5.98
C ARG A 33 4.37 0.04 7.06
N LEU A 34 3.22 0.60 6.64
CA LEU A 34 2.12 0.88 7.55
C LEU A 34 1.58 -0.39 8.21
N GLN A 35 1.37 -1.46 7.45
CA GLN A 35 0.88 -2.71 7.98
C GLN A 35 1.88 -3.35 8.95
N ARG A 36 3.17 -3.35 8.63
CA ARG A 36 4.22 -3.83 9.55
C ARG A 36 4.25 -3.04 10.86
N ALA A 37 4.14 -1.71 10.79
CA ALA A 37 4.05 -0.85 11.97
C ALA A 37 2.81 -1.17 12.83
N LYS A 38 1.66 -1.37 12.18
CA LYS A 38 0.42 -1.79 12.85
C LYS A 38 0.57 -3.16 13.54
N LEU A 39 1.23 -4.13 12.90
CA LEU A 39 1.47 -5.44 13.51
C LEU A 39 2.39 -5.33 14.74
N ARG A 40 3.47 -4.56 14.66
CA ARG A 40 4.35 -4.29 15.82
C ARG A 40 3.60 -3.64 16.98
N ALA A 41 2.76 -2.64 16.67
CA ALA A 41 1.94 -1.98 17.69
C ALA A 41 0.90 -2.92 18.32
N ARG A 42 0.32 -3.83 17.51
CA ARG A 42 -0.69 -4.80 17.96
C ARG A 42 -0.10 -5.95 18.77
N TYR A 43 1.13 -6.36 18.45
CA TYR A 43 1.81 -7.50 19.08
C TYR A 43 3.21 -7.08 19.60
N PRO A 44 3.28 -6.29 20.69
CA PRO A 44 4.54 -5.70 21.15
C PRO A 44 5.57 -6.72 21.64
N ASN A 45 5.14 -7.95 21.98
CA ASN A 45 5.99 -9.03 22.47
C ASN A 45 6.25 -10.11 21.41
N ALA A 46 5.72 -9.95 20.19
CA ALA A 46 5.97 -10.90 19.13
C ALA A 46 7.41 -10.76 18.64
N SER A 47 8.02 -11.90 18.34
CA SER A 47 9.29 -11.96 17.62
C SER A 47 9.13 -11.44 16.20
N GLU A 48 10.24 -11.06 15.56
CA GLU A 48 10.23 -10.61 14.16
C GLU A 48 9.72 -11.71 13.22
N ASP A 49 10.02 -12.99 13.48
CA ASP A 49 9.51 -14.11 12.68
C ASP A 49 7.99 -14.25 12.77
N GLU A 50 7.41 -14.08 13.96
CA GLU A 50 5.95 -14.09 14.16
C GLU A 50 5.27 -12.90 13.47
N LEU A 51 5.90 -11.73 13.50
CA LEU A 51 5.39 -10.54 12.81
C LEU A 51 5.43 -10.72 11.30
N GLU A 52 6.50 -11.29 10.75
CA GLU A 52 6.64 -11.54 9.32
C GLU A 52 5.63 -12.62 8.86
N ALA A 53 5.44 -13.70 9.63
CA ALA A 53 4.41 -14.69 9.34
C ALA A 53 2.99 -14.08 9.30
N ARG A 54 2.67 -13.19 10.24
CA ARG A 54 1.39 -12.45 10.26
C ARG A 54 1.26 -11.47 9.10
N PHE A 55 2.35 -10.83 8.72
CA PHE A 55 2.39 -9.95 7.56
C PHE A 55 2.09 -10.74 6.27
N PHE A 56 2.70 -11.91 6.10
CA PHE A 56 2.44 -12.80 4.97
C PHE A 56 1.00 -13.32 4.95
N ALA A 57 0.47 -13.79 6.09
CA ALA A 57 -0.93 -14.22 6.19
C ALA A 57 -1.90 -13.11 5.73
N TRP A 58 -1.68 -11.88 6.22
CA TRP A 58 -2.44 -10.72 5.79
C TRP A 58 -2.31 -10.44 4.28
N LEU A 59 -1.10 -10.53 3.72
CA LEU A 59 -0.85 -10.29 2.29
C LEU A 59 -1.59 -11.31 1.42
N CYS A 60 -1.65 -12.57 1.86
CA CYS A 60 -2.36 -13.66 1.18
C CYS A 60 -3.88 -13.63 1.39
N ARG A 61 -4.42 -12.71 2.19
CA ARG A 61 -5.83 -12.69 2.65
C ARG A 61 -6.25 -13.95 3.41
N GLU A 62 -5.32 -14.61 4.06
CA GLU A 62 -5.61 -15.64 5.05
C GLU A 62 -5.93 -14.91 6.36
N GLU A 63 -7.19 -14.46 6.52
CA GLU A 63 -7.66 -13.86 7.78
C GLU A 63 -7.85 -14.89 8.89
#